data_AF-A0A7W1JPH7-F1
#
_entry.id   AF-A0A7W1JPH7-F1
#
_cell.length_a   1.000
_cell.length_b   1.000
_cell.length_c   1.000
_cell.angle_alpha   90.00
_cell.angle_beta   90.00
_cell.angle_gamma   90.00
#
_symmetry.space_group_name_H-M   'P 1'
#
loop_
_entity.id
_entity.type
_entity.pdbx_description
1 polymer ?
#
loop_
_entity_poly.entity_id
_entity_poly.type
_entity_poly.pdbx_seq_one_letter_code
_entity_poly.pdbx_strand_id
1 'polypeptide(L)'
;TIKYTPSNAVPPSSFTVFRGLLLSGDLNSLLESDDNRLVMRPGVVFSTEEPPIQLIVNATSPNATPSRLEFSVEAHCSVSNIKQLLSNIEQRIALYNFDTQAYETLKTSTATTSDSTAVVFVTSNPGRFIGPNLELRARVAYKAQGPVFTYPWFARVDQVKWTLTD
;
A
#
# COMPACT_ATOMS: atom_id res chain seq x y z
N THR A 1 -24.58 -13.43 -1.75
CA THR A 1 -23.55 -13.53 -2.80
C THR A 1 -22.34 -14.20 -2.21
N ILE A 2 -21.99 -15.40 -2.66
CA ILE A 2 -20.76 -16.08 -2.20
C ILE A 2 -19.60 -15.32 -2.83
N LYS A 3 -18.82 -14.60 -2.03
CA LYS A 3 -17.59 -13.96 -2.47
C LYS A 3 -16.59 -15.08 -2.78
N TYR A 4 -16.29 -15.30 -4.06
CA TYR A 4 -15.16 -16.14 -4.46
C TYR A 4 -13.88 -15.41 -4.08
N THR A 5 -13.33 -15.70 -2.91
CA THR A 5 -11.92 -15.41 -2.68
C THR A 5 -11.15 -16.42 -3.52
N PRO A 6 -10.34 -16.02 -4.52
CA PRO A 6 -9.45 -16.98 -5.16
C PRO A 6 -8.63 -17.65 -4.05
N SER A 7 -8.41 -18.97 -4.14
CA SER A 7 -7.80 -19.86 -3.11
C SER A 7 -6.41 -19.44 -2.61
N ASN A 8 -5.92 -18.32 -3.11
CA ASN A 8 -4.56 -17.84 -3.12
C ASN A 8 -4.46 -16.40 -2.57
N ALA A 9 -5.58 -15.79 -2.17
CA ALA A 9 -5.60 -14.49 -1.54
C ALA A 9 -5.13 -14.59 -0.09
N VAL A 10 -4.22 -13.71 0.30
CA VAL A 10 -3.71 -13.61 1.67
C VAL A 10 -4.10 -12.25 2.22
N PRO A 11 -4.98 -12.19 3.24
CA PRO A 11 -5.36 -10.91 3.85
C PRO A 11 -4.21 -10.32 4.67
N PRO A 12 -4.17 -9.00 4.85
CA PRO A 12 -3.25 -8.38 5.80
C PRO A 12 -3.59 -8.83 7.24
N SER A 13 -2.57 -9.13 8.04
CA SER A 13 -2.72 -9.55 9.44
C SER A 13 -2.45 -8.42 10.44
N SER A 14 -1.77 -7.37 10.01
CA SER A 14 -1.53 -6.16 10.80
C SER A 14 -1.10 -5.00 9.90
N PHE A 15 -1.19 -3.79 10.44
CA PHE A 15 -0.59 -2.62 9.82
C PHE A 15 0.03 -1.69 10.86
N THR A 16 0.88 -0.77 10.41
CA THR A 16 1.42 0.31 11.22
C THR A 16 1.63 1.54 10.35
N VAL A 17 1.23 2.71 10.85
CA VAL A 17 1.55 3.99 10.21
C VAL A 17 2.92 4.44 10.70
N PHE A 18 3.98 4.08 9.95
CA PHE A 18 5.37 4.38 10.29
C PHE A 18 5.69 5.87 10.18
N ARG A 19 5.11 6.53 9.17
CA ARG A 19 5.07 7.99 9.02
C ARG A 19 3.65 8.43 8.74
N GLY A 20 3.32 9.63 9.20
CA GLY A 20 1.97 10.18 9.10
C GLY A 20 1.25 10.14 10.44
N LEU A 21 -0.01 10.53 10.39
CA LEU A 21 -0.94 10.41 11.50
C LEU A 21 -2.15 9.63 11.03
N LEU A 22 -2.48 8.55 11.74
CA LEU A 22 -3.73 7.82 11.57
C LEU A 22 -4.87 8.67 12.16
N LEU A 23 -5.92 8.90 11.37
CA LEU A 23 -7.08 9.67 11.79
C LEU A 23 -8.30 8.78 12.06
N SER A 24 -8.48 7.75 11.24
CA SER A 24 -9.57 6.78 11.37
C SER A 24 -9.26 5.48 10.62
N GLY A 25 -10.08 4.47 10.87
CA GLY A 25 -9.96 3.14 10.29
C GLY A 25 -9.08 2.22 11.14
N ASP A 26 -9.24 0.93 10.91
CA ASP A 26 -8.53 -0.14 11.60
C ASP A 26 -8.10 -1.22 10.60
N LEU A 27 -7.79 -2.43 11.06
CA LEU A 27 -7.37 -3.51 10.18
C LEU A 27 -8.53 -3.94 9.25
N ASN A 28 -9.79 -3.88 9.73
CA ASN A 28 -10.96 -4.25 8.93
C ASN A 28 -11.14 -3.32 7.74
N SER A 29 -10.77 -2.04 7.89
CA SER A 29 -10.73 -1.04 6.81
C SER A 29 -9.72 -1.34 5.69
N LEU A 30 -8.98 -2.45 5.76
CA LEU A 30 -8.04 -2.88 4.72
C LEU A 30 -8.41 -4.24 4.11
N LEU A 31 -9.40 -4.96 4.65
CA LEU A 31 -9.69 -6.34 4.26
C LEU A 31 -10.55 -6.41 2.99
N GLU A 32 -11.50 -5.49 2.85
CA GLU A 32 -12.54 -5.53 1.82
C GLU A 32 -12.67 -4.16 1.17
N SER A 33 -12.99 -4.14 -0.12
CA SER A 33 -13.41 -2.91 -0.83
C SER A 33 -14.88 -2.67 -0.48
N ASP A 34 -15.14 -1.85 0.53
CA ASP A 34 -16.47 -1.62 1.11
C ASP A 34 -16.72 -0.17 1.58
N ASP A 35 -15.90 0.77 1.11
CA ASP A 35 -15.90 2.19 1.48
C ASP A 35 -15.51 2.49 2.94
N ASN A 36 -15.20 1.49 3.78
CA ASN A 36 -14.63 1.68 5.11
C ASN A 36 -13.12 1.88 5.02
N ARG A 37 -12.67 3.14 5.07
CA ARG A 37 -11.28 3.49 4.75
C ARG A 37 -10.39 3.73 5.96
N LEU A 38 -9.15 3.27 5.85
CA LEU A 38 -8.03 3.76 6.65
C LEU A 38 -7.64 5.16 6.17
N VAL A 39 -7.79 6.17 7.04
CA VAL A 39 -7.54 7.57 6.70
C VAL A 39 -6.29 8.07 7.41
N MET A 40 -5.34 8.56 6.63
CA MET A 40 -4.07 9.09 7.10
C MET A 40 -3.82 10.49 6.58
N ARG A 41 -3.06 11.29 7.33
CA ARG A 41 -2.53 12.58 6.87
C ARG A 41 -1.01 12.65 7.01
N PRO A 42 -0.33 13.56 6.28
CA PRO A 42 1.09 13.84 6.45
C PRO A 42 1.47 14.09 7.90
N GLY A 43 2.60 13.52 8.30
CA GLY A 43 3.28 13.80 9.56
C GLY A 43 4.52 14.68 9.33
N VAL A 44 5.21 15.01 10.41
CA VAL A 44 6.50 15.71 10.34
C VAL A 44 7.57 14.77 9.77
N VAL A 45 8.35 15.26 8.81
CA VAL A 45 9.52 14.59 8.24
C VAL A 45 10.74 15.48 8.37
N PHE A 46 11.93 14.88 8.46
CA PHE A 46 13.19 15.62 8.61
C PHE A 46 13.84 15.98 7.27
N SER A 47 13.37 15.38 6.18
CA SER A 47 13.84 15.64 4.83
C SER A 47 12.65 15.71 3.88
N THR A 48 12.76 16.57 2.86
CA THR A 48 11.80 16.63 1.76
C THR A 48 11.87 15.39 0.87
N GLU A 49 12.91 14.57 0.97
CA GLU A 49 13.01 13.29 0.24
C GLU A 49 12.09 12.21 0.83
N GLU A 50 11.85 12.28 2.14
CA GLU A 50 11.08 11.29 2.90
C GLU A 50 9.57 11.44 2.66
N PRO A 51 8.84 10.37 2.28
CA PRO A 51 7.38 10.41 2.20
C PRO A 51 6.76 10.66 3.59
N PRO A 52 5.91 11.70 3.74
CA PRO A 52 5.32 12.05 5.03
C PRO A 52 4.14 11.15 5.45
N ILE A 53 3.73 10.21 4.58
CA ILE A 53 2.86 9.09 4.92
C ILE A 53 3.55 7.80 4.49
N GLN A 54 3.70 6.85 5.42
CA GLN A 54 4.22 5.51 5.16
C GLN A 54 3.39 4.50 5.95
N LEU A 55 2.55 3.75 5.25
CA LEU A 55 1.79 2.64 5.77
C LEU A 55 2.59 1.35 5.56
N ILE A 56 2.89 0.63 6.64
CA ILE A 56 3.44 -0.71 6.60
C ILE A 56 2.29 -1.69 6.80
N VAL A 57 2.18 -2.68 5.92
CA VAL A 57 1.17 -3.73 6.00
C VAL A 57 1.88 -5.07 6.00
N ASN A 58 1.54 -5.94 6.96
CA ASN A 58 2.10 -7.28 7.05
C ASN A 58 1.02 -8.33 6.75
N ALA A 59 1.46 -9.49 6.28
CA ALA A 59 0.66 -10.68 6.09
C ALA A 59 1.50 -11.94 6.34
N THR A 60 0.87 -13.11 6.32
CA THR A 60 1.56 -14.40 6.43
C THR A 60 1.33 -15.21 5.17
N SER A 61 2.40 -15.47 4.43
CA SER A 61 2.38 -16.31 3.23
C SER A 61 1.99 -17.75 3.56
N PRO A 62 1.16 -18.43 2.74
CA PRO A 62 0.86 -19.85 2.90
C PRO A 62 2.01 -20.77 2.46
N ASN A 63 2.94 -20.28 1.64
CA ASN A 63 4.10 -21.05 1.18
C ASN A 63 5.34 -20.16 1.02
N ALA A 64 6.54 -20.75 1.03
CA ALA A 64 7.80 -20.00 0.99
C ALA A 64 8.25 -19.64 -0.45
N THR A 65 7.73 -20.35 -1.46
CA THR A 65 8.27 -20.32 -2.82
C THR A 65 7.15 -20.29 -3.87
N PRO A 66 6.31 -19.24 -3.90
CA PRO A 66 5.28 -19.11 -4.93
C PRO A 66 5.95 -18.81 -6.29
N SER A 67 5.32 -19.22 -7.38
CA SER A 67 5.73 -18.85 -8.74
C SER A 67 5.43 -17.38 -9.07
N ARG A 68 4.42 -16.81 -8.40
CA ARG A 68 4.02 -15.41 -8.57
C ARG A 68 3.52 -14.81 -7.26
N LEU A 69 3.99 -13.61 -6.95
CA LEU A 69 3.46 -12.77 -5.87
C LEU A 69 2.84 -11.51 -6.46
N GLU A 70 1.65 -11.18 -6.01
CA GLU A 70 0.91 -9.98 -6.36
C GLU A 70 0.56 -9.21 -5.09
N PHE A 71 0.72 -7.89 -5.14
CA PHE A 71 0.25 -6.98 -4.10
C PHE A 71 -0.60 -5.90 -4.77
N SER A 72 -1.78 -5.66 -4.22
CA SER A 72 -2.65 -4.57 -4.66
C SER A 72 -3.12 -3.72 -3.50
N VAL A 73 -3.31 -2.43 -3.79
CA VAL A 73 -3.89 -1.45 -2.87
C VAL A 73 -4.94 -0.64 -3.61
N GLU A 74 -6.14 -0.58 -3.06
CA GLU A 74 -7.20 0.34 -3.48
C GLU A 74 -7.19 1.57 -2.59
N ALA A 75 -7.01 2.73 -3.20
CA ALA A 75 -6.86 3.98 -2.47
C ALA A 75 -7.17 5.21 -3.32
N HIS A 76 -7.34 6.34 -2.63
CA HIS A 76 -7.35 7.66 -3.24
C HIS A 76 -6.77 8.72 -2.30
N CYS A 77 -6.52 9.91 -2.83
CA CYS A 77 -6.08 11.08 -2.08
C CYS A 77 -7.10 12.22 -2.17
N SER A 78 -7.16 13.07 -1.13
CA SER A 78 -8.15 14.15 -1.06
C SER A 78 -7.83 15.38 -1.93
N VAL A 79 -6.61 15.49 -2.46
CA VAL A 79 -6.18 16.67 -3.21
C VAL A 79 -6.21 16.38 -4.70
N SER A 80 -6.98 17.19 -5.41
CA SER A 80 -6.97 17.27 -6.88
C SER A 80 -6.03 18.37 -7.33
N ASN A 81 -5.33 18.16 -8.45
CA ASN A 81 -4.67 19.26 -9.15
C ASN A 81 -5.61 19.82 -10.26
N ILE A 82 -5.17 20.86 -10.97
CA ILE A 82 -5.97 21.55 -12.01
C ILE A 82 -6.40 20.59 -13.14
N LYS A 83 -5.72 19.43 -13.33
CA LYS A 83 -6.22 18.33 -14.16
C LYS A 83 -7.08 17.39 -13.31
N GLN A 84 -8.39 17.57 -13.45
CA GLN A 84 -9.52 17.07 -12.65
C GLN A 84 -9.55 15.61 -12.14
N LEU A 85 -8.58 14.73 -12.41
CA LEU A 85 -8.60 13.33 -11.97
C LEU A 85 -7.26 12.82 -11.42
N LEU A 86 -6.21 13.64 -11.38
CA LEU A 86 -4.92 13.28 -10.82
C LEU A 86 -4.59 14.18 -9.64
N SER A 87 -4.14 13.59 -8.55
CA SER A 87 -3.54 14.36 -7.46
C SER A 87 -2.13 14.81 -7.85
N ASN A 88 -1.55 15.74 -7.11
CA ASN A 88 -0.10 16.00 -7.13
C ASN A 88 0.65 15.12 -6.11
N ILE A 89 -0.01 14.06 -5.62
CA ILE A 89 0.54 13.11 -4.66
C ILE A 89 1.03 11.89 -5.44
N GLU A 90 2.28 11.53 -5.22
CA GLU A 90 2.86 10.28 -5.66
C GLU A 90 2.55 9.19 -4.64
N GLN A 91 2.10 8.03 -5.11
CA GLN A 91 2.01 6.78 -4.38
C GLN A 91 3.19 5.88 -4.77
N ARG A 92 3.86 5.29 -3.78
CA ARG A 92 4.89 4.27 -3.97
C ARG A 92 4.47 2.98 -3.29
N ILE A 93 4.65 1.86 -3.99
CA ILE A 93 4.50 0.52 -3.45
C ILE A 93 5.88 -0.11 -3.41
N ALA A 94 6.29 -0.53 -2.23
CA ALA A 94 7.54 -1.26 -2.00
C ALA A 94 7.28 -2.53 -1.21
N LEU A 95 8.00 -3.60 -1.52
CA LEU A 95 7.98 -4.85 -0.74
C LEU A 95 9.31 -5.00 -0.01
N TYR A 96 9.26 -5.59 1.19
CA TYR A 96 10.47 -5.85 1.96
C TYR A 96 11.18 -7.09 1.41
N ASN A 97 12.37 -6.88 0.87
CA ASN A 97 13.25 -7.93 0.38
C ASN A 97 14.07 -8.45 1.56
N PHE A 98 13.84 -9.70 1.95
CA PHE A 98 14.47 -10.34 3.10
C PHE A 98 15.92 -10.75 2.82
N ASP A 99 16.31 -10.93 1.56
CA ASP A 99 17.70 -11.20 1.18
C ASP A 99 18.57 -9.94 1.37
N THR A 100 18.07 -8.77 0.98
CA THR A 100 18.80 -7.49 1.07
C THR A 100 18.49 -6.70 2.34
N GLN A 101 17.52 -7.15 3.14
CA GLN A 101 17.04 -6.48 4.34
C GLN A 101 16.57 -5.04 4.09
N ALA A 102 15.97 -4.80 2.92
CA ALA A 102 15.57 -3.47 2.48
C ALA A 102 14.23 -3.48 1.74
N TYR A 103 13.54 -2.35 1.75
CA TYR A 103 12.35 -2.16 0.90
C TYR A 103 12.76 -1.90 -0.54
N GLU A 104 12.31 -2.75 -1.46
CA GLU A 104 12.45 -2.62 -2.91
C GLU A 104 11.20 -1.94 -3.48
N THR A 105 11.35 -0.76 -4.08
CA THR A 105 10.22 -0.07 -4.73
C THR A 105 9.88 -0.78 -6.04
N LEU A 106 8.67 -1.31 -6.13
CA LEU A 106 8.17 -2.02 -7.31
C LEU A 106 7.30 -1.14 -8.20
N LYS A 107 6.69 -0.09 -7.63
CA LYS A 107 5.84 0.84 -8.40
C LYS A 107 5.85 2.23 -7.80
N THR A 108 5.88 3.21 -8.70
CA THR A 108 5.65 4.62 -8.42
C THR A 108 4.59 5.11 -9.39
N SER A 109 3.55 5.75 -8.89
CA SER A 109 2.47 6.30 -9.70
C SER A 109 1.85 7.51 -9.05
N THR A 110 1.17 8.35 -9.83
CA THR A 110 0.36 9.43 -9.28
C THR A 110 -0.90 8.85 -8.63
N ALA A 111 -1.20 9.24 -7.39
CA ALA A 111 -2.44 8.87 -6.72
C ALA A 111 -3.64 9.58 -7.37
N THR A 112 -4.78 8.89 -7.39
CA THR A 112 -6.03 9.41 -7.93
C THR A 112 -6.84 10.13 -6.85
N THR A 113 -7.84 10.91 -7.27
CA THR A 113 -8.79 11.59 -6.36
C THR A 113 -10.08 10.79 -6.11
N SER A 114 -10.34 9.81 -6.97
CA SER A 114 -11.33 8.75 -6.78
C SER A 114 -10.60 7.44 -6.51
N ASP A 115 -11.31 6.42 -6.01
CA ASP A 115 -10.69 5.12 -5.78
C ASP A 115 -10.08 4.56 -7.07
N SER A 116 -8.87 4.03 -6.93
CA SER A 116 -8.21 3.25 -7.96
C SER A 116 -7.35 2.17 -7.32
N THR A 117 -7.22 1.05 -8.00
CA THR A 117 -6.38 -0.06 -7.56
C THR A 117 -5.00 0.03 -8.22
N ALA A 118 -3.97 0.18 -7.40
CA ALA A 118 -2.59 0.04 -7.83
C ALA A 118 -2.09 -1.37 -7.55
N VAL A 119 -1.70 -2.10 -8.61
CA VAL A 119 -1.20 -3.48 -8.54
C VAL A 119 0.29 -3.56 -8.89
N VAL A 120 1.02 -4.45 -8.23
CA VAL A 120 2.38 -4.88 -8.57
C VAL A 120 2.45 -6.41 -8.67
N PHE A 121 3.31 -6.89 -9.57
CA PHE A 121 3.54 -8.32 -9.80
C PHE A 121 5.03 -8.64 -9.69
N VAL A 122 5.34 -9.73 -9.01
CA VAL A 122 6.67 -10.34 -8.94
C VAL A 122 6.57 -11.74 -9.50
N THR A 123 7.15 -11.96 -10.67
CA THR A 123 7.18 -13.26 -11.37
C THR A 123 8.60 -13.85 -11.43
N SER A 124 9.61 -13.10 -11.00
CA SER A 124 11.00 -13.56 -10.91
C SER A 124 11.45 -13.47 -9.46
N ASN A 125 11.91 -14.60 -8.92
CA ASN A 125 12.30 -14.79 -7.53
C ASN A 125 11.34 -14.14 -6.50
N PRO A 126 10.06 -14.56 -6.40
CA PRO A 126 9.14 -14.03 -5.39
C PRO A 126 9.54 -14.36 -3.95
N GLY A 127 10.24 -15.48 -3.75
CA GLY A 127 10.69 -15.96 -2.44
C GLY A 127 11.51 -14.93 -1.66
N ARG A 128 12.25 -14.03 -2.34
CA ARG A 128 12.99 -12.95 -1.68
C ARG A 128 12.13 -11.97 -0.87
N PHE A 129 10.82 -11.93 -1.13
CA PHE A 129 9.87 -11.08 -0.40
C PHE A 129 9.12 -11.82 0.72
N ILE A 130 9.45 -13.09 0.95
CA ILE A 130 8.87 -13.93 2.00
C ILE A 130 9.97 -14.21 3.02
N GLY A 131 9.74 -13.80 4.27
CA GLY A 131 10.70 -14.03 5.33
C GLY A 131 10.72 -15.48 5.83
N PRO A 132 11.68 -15.83 6.69
CA PRO A 132 11.87 -17.21 7.19
C PRO A 132 10.67 -17.76 7.97
N ASN A 133 9.83 -16.90 8.57
CA ASN A 133 8.59 -17.28 9.25
C ASN A 133 7.35 -17.06 8.36
N LEU A 134 7.54 -17.06 7.04
CA LEU A 134 6.52 -16.79 6.03
C LEU A 134 5.95 -15.37 6.09
N GLU A 135 6.63 -14.42 6.72
CA GLU A 135 6.16 -13.05 6.80
C GLU A 135 6.25 -12.33 5.45
N LEU A 136 5.19 -11.58 5.13
CA LEU A 136 5.13 -10.65 4.01
C LEU A 136 5.06 -9.24 4.57
N ARG A 137 5.78 -8.30 3.94
CA ARG A 137 5.74 -6.89 4.34
C ARG A 137 5.74 -5.96 3.13
N ALA A 138 4.71 -5.14 3.04
CA ALA A 138 4.61 -4.05 2.07
C ALA A 138 4.73 -2.70 2.77
N ARG A 139 5.18 -1.70 2.01
CA ARG A 139 5.11 -0.30 2.37
C ARG A 139 4.41 0.46 1.25
N VAL A 140 3.31 1.10 1.59
CA VAL A 140 2.59 2.05 0.73
C VAL A 140 2.90 3.45 1.25
N ALA A 141 3.54 4.28 0.42
CA ALA A 141 3.97 5.62 0.80
C ALA A 141 3.33 6.67 -0.09
N TYR A 142 3.02 7.84 0.50
CA TYR A 142 2.45 8.97 -0.23
C TYR A 142 3.26 10.23 0.00
N LYS A 143 3.50 10.99 -1.08
CA LYS A 143 4.32 12.19 -1.05
C LYS A 143 3.87 13.21 -2.08
N ALA A 144 3.75 14.47 -1.70
CA ALA A 144 3.50 15.56 -2.65
C ALA A 144 4.72 15.78 -3.57
N GLN A 145 4.48 15.89 -4.88
CA GLN A 145 5.50 16.16 -5.91
C GLN A 145 5.57 17.64 -6.31
N GLY A 146 4.73 18.48 -5.72
CA GLY A 146 4.66 19.91 -5.99
C GLY A 146 3.78 20.62 -4.97
N PRO A 147 3.46 21.90 -5.19
CA PRO A 147 2.65 22.69 -4.27
C PRO A 147 1.31 22.01 -3.98
N VAL A 148 1.00 21.81 -2.70
CA VAL A 148 -0.32 21.35 -2.24
C VAL A 148 -1.08 22.57 -1.72
N PHE A 149 -2.17 22.93 -2.38
CA PHE A 149 -2.96 24.12 -2.04
C PHE A 149 -3.96 23.90 -0.90
N THR A 150 -4.18 22.64 -0.49
CA THR A 150 -5.07 22.29 0.63
C THR A 150 -4.32 21.39 1.60
N TYR A 151 -3.91 21.95 2.74
CA TYR A 151 -3.24 21.23 3.82
C TYR A 151 -4.10 21.22 5.10
N PRO A 152 -4.20 20.09 5.83
CA PRO A 152 -3.63 18.78 5.49
C PRO A 152 -4.40 18.10 4.34
N TRP A 153 -3.67 17.35 3.51
CA TRP A 153 -4.27 16.40 2.58
C TRP A 153 -4.36 15.02 3.22
N PHE A 154 -5.20 14.15 2.65
CA PHE A 154 -5.46 12.82 3.18
C PHE A 154 -5.16 11.75 2.13
N ALA A 155 -4.54 10.65 2.56
CA ALA A 155 -4.56 9.39 1.85
C ALA A 155 -5.63 8.50 2.50
N ARG A 156 -6.47 7.87 1.67
CA ARG A 156 -7.50 6.94 2.11
C ARG A 156 -7.29 5.61 1.43
N VAL A 157 -7.14 4.56 2.21
CA VAL A 157 -6.93 3.19 1.73
C VAL A 157 -8.17 2.38 2.09
N ASP A 158 -8.77 1.74 1.10
CA ASP A 158 -9.99 0.92 1.25
C ASP A 158 -9.67 -0.57 1.30
N GLN A 159 -8.70 -1.01 0.50
CA GLN A 159 -8.30 -2.42 0.49
C GLN A 159 -6.80 -2.58 0.28
N VAL A 160 -6.23 -3.58 0.96
CA VAL A 160 -4.91 -4.12 0.67
C VAL A 160 -5.03 -5.63 0.51
N LYS A 161 -4.47 -6.17 -0.57
CA LYS A 161 -4.56 -7.60 -0.87
C LYS A 161 -3.23 -8.14 -1.37
N TRP A 162 -2.89 -9.32 -0.85
CA TRP A 162 -1.82 -10.15 -1.39
C TRP A 162 -2.45 -11.33 -2.15
N THR A 163 -1.83 -11.73 -3.25
CA THR A 163 -2.21 -12.96 -3.96
C THR A 163 -0.95 -13.73 -4.35
N LEU A 164 -0.89 -15.01 -3.99
CA LEU A 164 0.26 -15.88 -4.27
C LEU A 164 -0.16 -17.07 -5.13
N THR A 165 0.53 -17.32 -6.23
CA THR A 165 0.27 -18.47 -7.11
C THR A 165 1.46 -19.41 -7.09
N ASP A 166 1.19 -20.72 -7.16
CA ASP A 166 2.19 -21.80 -7.27
C ASP A 166 2.59 -22.07 -8.72
#